data_AF-A0A151WJF1-F1
#
_entry.id   AF-A0A151WJF1-F1
#
_cell.length_a   1.000
_cell.length_b   1.000
_cell.length_c   1.000
_cell.angle_alpha   90.00
_cell.angle_beta   90.00
_cell.angle_gamma   90.00
#
_symmetry.space_group_name_H-M   'P 1'
#
loop_
_entity.id
_entity.type
_entity.pdbx_description
1 polymer ?
#
loop_
_entity_poly.entity_id
_entity_poly.type
_entity_poly.pdbx_seq_one_letter_code
_entity_poly.pdbx_strand_id
1 'polypeptide(L)'
;MGRAKTPKEIRVETWLIRDKISRYRGILKLHARDKKLQLSQATKLKSIVSRKVTSLDVDVKRHREIVSHLHDGKQHILRLLADHKRFYLAVNRLKPSEIYAAIYQDCNLKRRLLDKLYYEKKKRLKRAIKICSFDAIFFDTLMNILKEDQSSQCKVMLKVTVRGQLAAENLDDVRQKYKRMSRIVWCNMKIREQMLSTVNSQVKDLWTYAQSLVRVESDHIFMKRDTDVFNKTLENQLAYLENICTEVKDVLLVRSYHDLLSRLENQSEHRVALLARLDINIKNREVLLNKKHQALQVLEGLKYKINGIQDVVEQIEIEKKREKDLKEKITAHGELLTNIRAALQNMNMMLLCVKHSIKGVVKKPVKDGNKKELIITNDKEDIEERDALTEIERMDTDVLTLISRISRKINILFNISNFELEEKEDEARDLYHTYVSNYNSDLIFGTGEEEPIGLLVEHEMVDVTIPTRADIKYHSRQILEAHLKLE
;
A
#
# COMPACT_ATOMS: atom_id res chain seq x y z
N MET A 1 16.03 37.86 -69.15
CA MET A 1 15.48 37.73 -70.52
C MET A 1 14.86 36.36 -70.65
N GLY A 2 13.58 36.31 -71.02
CA GLY A 2 12.76 35.11 -70.97
C GLY A 2 12.96 34.13 -72.11
N ARG A 3 12.24 33.00 -72.00
CA ARG A 3 11.49 32.41 -73.12
C ARG A 3 10.26 31.69 -72.57
N ALA A 4 9.12 32.27 -72.88
CA ALA A 4 7.80 31.71 -72.64
C ALA A 4 7.64 30.36 -73.35
N LYS A 5 7.07 29.38 -72.64
CA LYS A 5 6.53 28.15 -73.24
C LYS A 5 5.12 28.46 -73.74
N THR A 6 4.93 28.28 -75.03
CA THR A 6 3.64 28.36 -75.73
C THR A 6 2.62 27.36 -75.16
N PRO A 7 1.31 27.69 -75.17
CA PRO A 7 0.28 26.76 -74.73
C PRO A 7 0.05 25.71 -75.82
N LYS A 8 0.17 24.43 -75.46
CA LYS A 8 -0.25 23.31 -76.31
C LYS A 8 -1.77 23.32 -76.40
N GLU A 9 -2.28 23.49 -77.61
CA GLU A 9 -3.64 23.14 -78.02
C GLU A 9 -3.99 21.75 -77.50
N ILE A 10 -5.03 21.68 -76.67
CA ILE A 10 -5.66 20.41 -76.30
C ILE A 10 -6.52 20.02 -77.49
N ARG A 11 -6.00 19.10 -78.31
CA ARG A 11 -6.76 18.38 -79.32
C ARG A 11 -7.96 17.73 -78.64
N VAL A 12 -9.13 17.99 -79.21
CA VAL A 12 -10.41 17.40 -78.84
C VAL A 12 -10.34 15.90 -79.14
N GLU A 13 -10.02 15.10 -78.12
CA GLU A 13 -10.10 13.64 -78.21
C GLU A 13 -11.56 13.21 -78.33
N THR A 14 -11.84 12.43 -79.36
CA THR A 14 -13.08 11.72 -79.63
C THR A 14 -13.46 10.81 -78.46
N TRP A 15 -14.25 11.34 -77.54
CA TRP A 15 -14.86 10.59 -76.43
C TRP A 15 -15.64 9.38 -76.94
N LEU A 16 -15.22 8.18 -76.58
CA LEU A 16 -16.00 6.95 -76.76
C LEU A 16 -17.37 7.12 -76.08
N ILE A 17 -18.45 6.66 -76.72
CA ILE A 17 -19.84 6.79 -76.23
C ILE A 17 -19.99 6.31 -74.78
N ARG A 18 -19.22 5.29 -74.39
CA ARG A 18 -19.16 4.74 -73.03
C ARG A 18 -18.71 5.75 -71.97
N ASP A 19 -17.78 6.65 -72.31
CA ASP A 19 -17.28 7.68 -71.38
C ASP A 19 -18.28 8.82 -71.22
N LYS A 20 -18.98 9.19 -72.31
CA LYS A 20 -20.09 10.14 -72.23
C LYS A 20 -21.19 9.61 -71.30
N ILE A 21 -21.61 8.37 -71.48
CA ILE A 21 -22.62 7.72 -70.62
C ILE A 21 -22.16 7.67 -69.16
N SER A 22 -20.90 7.34 -68.91
CA SER A 22 -20.35 7.29 -67.54
C SER A 22 -20.31 8.67 -66.89
N ARG A 23 -19.96 9.73 -67.64
CA ARG A 23 -20.02 11.12 -67.17
C ARG A 23 -21.46 11.58 -66.91
N TYR A 24 -22.40 11.31 -67.80
CA TYR A 24 -23.82 11.63 -67.58
C TYR A 24 -24.39 10.91 -66.36
N ARG A 25 -24.03 9.63 -66.15
CA ARG A 25 -24.39 8.90 -64.92
C ARG A 25 -23.76 9.52 -63.68
N GLY A 26 -22.51 9.99 -63.77
CA GLY A 26 -21.84 10.74 -62.71
C GLY A 26 -22.57 12.02 -62.34
N ILE A 27 -22.94 12.83 -63.35
CA ILE A 27 -23.69 14.08 -63.18
C ILE A 27 -25.08 13.81 -62.58
N LEU A 28 -25.79 12.79 -63.05
CA LEU A 28 -27.09 12.39 -62.50
C LEU A 28 -26.99 11.95 -61.03
N LYS A 29 -25.94 11.20 -60.66
CA LYS A 29 -25.68 10.82 -59.26
C LYS A 29 -25.34 12.04 -58.41
N LEU A 30 -24.57 12.99 -58.93
CA LEU A 30 -24.28 14.25 -58.24
C LEU A 30 -25.55 15.07 -58.04
N HIS A 31 -26.39 15.23 -59.06
CA HIS A 31 -27.67 15.93 -58.97
C HIS A 31 -28.62 15.25 -57.97
N ALA A 32 -28.70 13.91 -57.96
CA ALA A 32 -29.50 13.18 -56.98
C ALA A 32 -28.97 13.38 -55.55
N ARG A 33 -27.65 13.45 -55.37
CA ARG A 33 -27.00 13.73 -54.07
C ARG A 33 -27.25 15.17 -53.62
N ASP A 34 -27.16 16.13 -54.53
CA ASP A 34 -27.40 17.54 -54.25
C ASP A 34 -28.86 17.79 -53.87
N LYS A 35 -29.81 17.17 -54.59
CA LYS A 35 -31.23 17.21 -54.25
C LYS A 35 -31.53 16.62 -52.86
N LYS A 36 -30.85 15.52 -52.49
CA LYS A 36 -30.93 14.97 -51.12
C LYS A 36 -30.34 15.91 -50.07
N LEU A 37 -29.22 16.56 -50.37
CA LEU A 37 -28.60 17.56 -49.48
C LEU A 37 -29.53 18.76 -49.27
N GLN A 38 -30.08 19.33 -50.35
CA GLN A 38 -31.05 20.43 -50.26
C GLN A 38 -32.28 20.04 -49.43
N LEU A 39 -32.82 18.84 -49.62
CA LEU A 39 -33.96 18.36 -48.83
C LEU A 39 -33.61 18.17 -47.35
N SER A 40 -32.40 17.69 -47.05
CA SER A 40 -31.88 17.58 -45.68
C SER A 40 -31.65 18.95 -45.03
N GLN A 41 -31.21 19.95 -45.79
CA GLN A 41 -31.04 21.31 -45.31
C GLN A 41 -32.40 21.97 -45.08
N ALA A 42 -33.34 21.84 -46.02
CA ALA A 42 -34.69 22.37 -45.90
C ALA A 42 -35.45 21.78 -44.70
N THR A 43 -35.29 20.49 -44.41
CA THR A 43 -35.89 19.86 -43.21
C THR A 43 -35.28 20.35 -41.91
N LYS A 44 -33.95 20.54 -41.85
CA LYS A 44 -33.28 21.19 -40.69
C LYS A 44 -33.73 22.64 -40.52
N LEU A 45 -33.85 23.39 -41.61
CA LEU A 45 -34.28 24.77 -41.57
C LEU A 45 -35.75 24.88 -41.14
N LYS A 46 -36.62 24.00 -41.65
CA LYS A 46 -38.02 23.88 -41.21
C LYS A 46 -38.13 23.55 -39.73
N SER A 47 -37.31 22.66 -39.18
CA SER A 47 -37.35 22.34 -37.74
C SER A 47 -36.85 23.49 -36.88
N ILE A 48 -35.80 24.21 -37.31
CA ILE A 48 -35.31 25.42 -36.64
C ILE A 48 -36.37 26.52 -36.66
N VAL A 49 -36.95 26.79 -37.83
CA VAL A 49 -38.01 27.81 -37.97
C VAL A 49 -39.23 27.41 -37.16
N SER A 50 -39.66 26.15 -37.19
CA SER A 50 -40.77 25.68 -36.37
C SER A 50 -40.51 25.88 -34.87
N ARG A 51 -39.29 25.57 -34.38
CA ARG A 51 -38.91 25.81 -32.99
C ARG A 51 -38.92 27.30 -32.62
N LYS A 52 -38.45 28.16 -33.53
CA LYS A 52 -38.48 29.62 -33.34
C LYS A 52 -39.90 30.18 -33.37
N VAL A 53 -40.77 29.67 -34.25
CA VAL A 53 -42.18 30.06 -34.31
C VAL A 53 -42.89 29.62 -33.03
N THR A 54 -42.62 28.40 -32.52
CA THR A 54 -43.20 27.97 -31.24
C THR A 54 -42.66 28.77 -30.06
N SER A 55 -41.37 29.15 -30.05
CA SER A 55 -40.84 30.01 -28.99
C SER A 55 -41.44 31.41 -29.05
N LEU A 56 -41.57 31.97 -30.26
CA LEU A 56 -42.22 33.26 -30.47
C LEU A 56 -43.70 33.22 -30.11
N ASP A 57 -44.43 32.13 -30.37
CA ASP A 57 -45.83 31.99 -29.96
C ASP A 57 -45.97 31.97 -28.42
N VAL A 58 -45.06 31.27 -27.73
CA VAL A 58 -44.98 31.30 -26.27
C VAL A 58 -44.64 32.70 -25.76
N ASP A 59 -43.68 33.38 -26.39
CA ASP A 59 -43.29 34.74 -26.00
C ASP A 59 -44.43 35.73 -26.27
N VAL A 60 -45.11 35.66 -27.42
CA VAL A 60 -46.27 36.50 -27.75
C VAL A 60 -47.43 36.26 -26.78
N LYS A 61 -47.68 34.99 -26.39
CA LYS A 61 -48.67 34.68 -25.34
C LYS A 61 -48.29 35.29 -24.01
N ARG A 62 -47.03 35.14 -23.57
CA ARG A 62 -46.53 35.80 -22.35
C ARG A 62 -46.65 37.32 -22.42
N HIS A 63 -46.33 37.94 -23.56
CA HIS A 63 -46.43 39.39 -23.70
C HIS A 63 -47.89 39.85 -23.73
N ARG A 64 -48.80 39.09 -24.36
CA ARG A 64 -50.25 39.36 -24.30
C ARG A 64 -50.79 39.22 -22.88
N GLU A 65 -50.37 38.20 -22.14
CA GLU A 65 -50.69 38.04 -20.72
C GLU A 65 -50.20 39.25 -19.91
N ILE A 66 -48.93 39.65 -20.07
CA ILE A 66 -48.36 40.83 -19.41
C ILE A 66 -49.17 42.10 -19.75
N VAL A 67 -49.56 42.31 -21.01
CA VAL A 67 -50.35 43.48 -21.45
C VAL A 67 -51.78 43.43 -20.91
N SER A 68 -52.45 42.27 -20.89
CA SER A 68 -53.76 42.13 -20.27
C SER A 68 -53.71 42.36 -18.76
N HIS A 69 -52.64 41.92 -18.10
CA HIS A 69 -52.45 42.10 -16.65
C HIS A 69 -52.07 43.54 -16.27
N LEU A 70 -51.41 44.29 -17.17
CA LEU A 70 -51.19 45.73 -17.02
C LEU A 70 -52.50 46.52 -17.05
N HIS A 71 -53.52 46.03 -17.76
CA HIS A 71 -54.83 46.65 -17.85
C HIS A 71 -55.71 46.38 -16.61
N ASP A 72 -55.53 45.23 -15.93
CA ASP A 72 -56.43 44.75 -14.86
C ASP A 72 -55.90 44.86 -13.41
N GLY A 73 -54.62 45.13 -13.14
CA GLY A 73 -54.23 45.50 -11.77
C GLY A 73 -52.77 45.32 -11.36
N LYS A 74 -52.32 46.26 -10.52
CA LYS A 74 -50.96 46.49 -9.99
C LYS A 74 -50.24 45.28 -9.33
N GLN A 75 -50.92 44.17 -9.03
CA GLN A 75 -50.37 43.05 -8.25
C GLN A 75 -49.37 42.18 -9.02
N HIS A 76 -49.56 41.95 -10.33
CA HIS A 76 -48.63 41.10 -11.08
C HIS A 76 -47.30 41.83 -11.39
N ILE A 77 -47.36 43.16 -11.55
CA ILE A 77 -46.18 44.04 -11.71
C ILE A 77 -45.31 43.98 -10.45
N LEU A 78 -45.91 43.98 -9.26
CA LEU A 78 -45.20 43.79 -8.00
C LEU A 78 -44.51 42.41 -7.91
N ARG A 79 -45.12 41.37 -8.49
CA ARG A 79 -44.52 40.02 -8.54
C ARG A 79 -43.32 39.95 -9.48
N LEU A 80 -43.39 40.62 -10.63
CA LEU A 80 -42.29 40.71 -11.60
C LEU A 80 -41.15 41.61 -11.09
N LEU A 81 -41.46 42.60 -10.27
CA LEU A 81 -40.48 43.48 -9.63
C LEU A 81 -39.89 42.90 -8.33
N ALA A 82 -40.38 41.75 -7.84
CA ALA A 82 -39.90 41.12 -6.61
C ALA A 82 -38.39 40.79 -6.68
N ASP A 83 -37.91 40.38 -7.86
CA ASP A 83 -36.49 40.10 -8.11
C ASP A 83 -35.63 41.37 -8.05
N HIS A 84 -36.25 42.54 -8.24
CA HIS A 84 -35.61 43.84 -8.17
C HIS A 84 -36.19 44.68 -7.03
N LYS A 85 -35.81 44.31 -5.79
CA LYS A 85 -36.22 44.91 -4.51
C LYS A 85 -36.25 46.45 -4.49
N ARG A 86 -35.35 47.13 -5.21
CA ARG A 86 -35.35 48.60 -5.36
C ARG A 86 -36.64 49.14 -6.01
N PHE A 87 -37.08 48.51 -7.10
CA PHE A 87 -38.28 48.91 -7.83
C PHE A 87 -39.55 48.43 -7.11
N TYR A 88 -39.51 47.24 -6.50
CA TYR A 88 -40.60 46.75 -5.65
C TYR A 88 -40.93 47.70 -4.49
N LEU A 89 -39.90 48.20 -3.80
CA LEU A 89 -40.07 49.11 -2.67
C LEU A 89 -40.53 50.52 -3.10
N ALA A 90 -40.08 51.01 -4.26
CA ALA A 90 -40.50 52.29 -4.83
C ALA A 90 -41.98 52.29 -5.28
N VAL A 91 -42.46 51.18 -5.84
CA VAL A 91 -43.87 51.03 -6.28
C VAL A 91 -44.85 50.94 -5.08
N ASN A 92 -44.38 50.49 -3.92
CA ASN A 92 -45.18 50.34 -2.70
C ASN A 92 -45.36 51.63 -1.86
N ARG A 93 -45.03 52.82 -2.39
CA ARG A 93 -45.21 54.13 -1.72
C ARG A 93 -44.55 54.26 -0.33
N LEU A 94 -43.49 53.50 -0.08
CA LEU A 94 -42.69 53.62 1.14
C LEU A 94 -41.92 54.95 1.15
N LYS A 95 -41.64 55.49 2.35
CA LYS A 95 -40.85 56.72 2.47
C LYS A 95 -39.42 56.44 1.96
N PRO A 96 -38.77 57.40 1.26
CA PRO A 96 -37.41 57.20 0.73
C PRO A 96 -36.38 56.71 1.77
N SER A 97 -36.54 57.11 3.05
CA SER A 97 -35.70 56.65 4.17
C SER A 97 -35.81 55.16 4.46
N GLU A 98 -37.03 54.60 4.41
CA GLU A 98 -37.30 53.18 4.65
C GLU A 98 -36.78 52.32 3.49
N ILE A 99 -36.91 52.82 2.25
CA ILE A 99 -36.36 52.19 1.06
C ILE A 99 -34.83 52.10 1.16
N TYR A 100 -34.17 53.20 1.57
CA TYR A 100 -32.72 53.21 1.76
C TYR A 100 -32.27 52.21 2.82
N ALA A 101 -32.94 52.16 3.98
CA ALA A 101 -32.63 51.22 5.05
C ALA A 101 -32.77 49.76 4.60
N ALA A 102 -33.84 49.41 3.90
CA ALA A 102 -34.07 48.05 3.39
C ALA A 102 -33.04 47.64 2.33
N ILE A 103 -32.64 48.57 1.44
CA ILE A 103 -31.57 48.32 0.46
C ILE A 103 -30.22 48.13 1.18
N TYR A 104 -29.91 48.97 2.17
CA TYR A 104 -28.67 48.87 2.93
C TYR A 104 -28.56 47.54 3.68
N GLN A 105 -29.65 47.09 4.31
CA GLN A 105 -29.71 45.77 4.94
C GLN A 105 -29.53 44.63 3.94
N ASP A 106 -30.18 44.70 2.77
CA ASP A 106 -30.04 43.71 1.69
C ASP A 106 -28.59 43.62 1.18
N CYS A 107 -27.97 44.78 0.94
CA CYS A 107 -26.56 44.88 0.56
C CYS A 107 -25.63 44.29 1.63
N ASN A 108 -25.89 44.57 2.92
CA ASN A 108 -25.11 44.01 4.02
C ASN A 108 -25.25 42.50 4.13
N LEU A 109 -26.46 41.96 3.97
CA LEU A 109 -26.68 40.50 3.96
C LEU A 109 -25.97 39.84 2.79
N LYS A 110 -26.05 40.42 1.59
CA LYS A 110 -25.33 39.94 0.39
C LYS A 110 -23.82 40.00 0.58
N ARG A 111 -23.29 41.06 1.20
CA ARG A 111 -21.87 41.18 1.53
C ARG A 111 -21.41 40.10 2.50
N ARG A 112 -22.16 39.88 3.59
CA ARG A 112 -21.87 38.80 4.55
C ARG A 112 -21.91 37.41 3.91
N LEU A 113 -22.87 37.15 3.02
CA LEU A 113 -22.95 35.89 2.27
C LEU A 113 -21.73 35.71 1.36
N LEU A 114 -21.35 36.78 0.66
CA LEU A 114 -20.18 36.77 -0.21
C LEU A 114 -18.88 36.51 0.57
N ASP A 115 -18.71 37.13 1.74
CA ASP A 115 -17.56 36.91 2.61
C ASP A 115 -17.49 35.46 3.11
N LYS A 116 -18.64 34.85 3.46
CA LYS A 116 -18.72 33.42 3.81
C LYS A 116 -18.28 32.53 2.65
N LEU A 117 -18.76 32.80 1.43
CA LEU A 117 -18.37 32.04 0.24
C LEU A 117 -16.87 32.18 -0.09
N TYR A 118 -16.31 33.38 0.05
CA TYR A 118 -14.87 33.60 -0.11
C TYR A 118 -14.05 32.84 0.93
N TYR A 119 -14.49 32.84 2.18
CA TYR A 119 -13.84 32.10 3.25
C TYR A 119 -13.86 30.59 2.97
N GLU A 120 -15.01 30.03 2.57
CA GLU A 120 -15.09 28.62 2.19
C GLU A 120 -14.20 28.27 1.00
N LYS A 121 -14.21 29.10 -0.05
CA LYS A 121 -13.33 28.91 -1.23
C LYS A 121 -11.86 28.93 -0.82
N LYS A 122 -11.46 29.88 0.03
CA LYS A 122 -10.09 29.98 0.56
C LYS A 122 -9.73 28.76 1.42
N LYS A 123 -10.65 28.28 2.25
CA LYS A 123 -10.47 27.06 3.07
C LYS A 123 -10.29 25.82 2.20
N ARG A 124 -11.11 25.66 1.15
CA ARG A 124 -10.98 24.55 0.18
C ARG A 124 -9.66 24.62 -0.57
N LEU A 125 -9.25 25.81 -1.04
CA LEU A 125 -7.98 25.99 -1.72
C LEU A 125 -6.78 25.65 -0.82
N LYS A 126 -6.78 26.09 0.45
CA LYS A 126 -5.75 25.71 1.43
C LYS A 126 -5.65 24.20 1.63
N ARG A 127 -6.80 23.50 1.69
CA ARG A 127 -6.82 22.03 1.78
C ARG A 127 -6.24 21.39 0.53
N ALA A 128 -6.64 21.85 -0.66
CA ALA A 128 -6.11 21.34 -1.92
C ALA A 128 -4.59 21.53 -2.05
N ILE A 129 -4.09 22.72 -1.67
CA ILE A 129 -2.64 23.00 -1.64
C ILE A 129 -1.93 22.05 -0.66
N LYS A 130 -2.50 21.83 0.53
CA LYS A 130 -1.91 20.91 1.52
C LYS A 130 -1.83 19.48 0.99
N ILE A 131 -2.88 18.99 0.32
CA ILE A 131 -2.89 17.66 -0.31
C ILE A 131 -1.81 17.59 -1.41
N CYS A 132 -1.79 18.57 -2.33
CA CYS A 132 -0.77 18.60 -3.39
C CYS A 132 0.66 18.67 -2.84
N SER A 133 0.88 19.39 -1.75
CA SER A 133 2.20 19.44 -1.10
C SER A 133 2.59 18.10 -0.48
N PHE A 134 1.64 17.37 0.09
CA PHE A 134 1.89 16.05 0.65
C PHE A 134 2.17 15.04 -0.47
N ASP A 135 1.40 15.08 -1.55
CA ASP A 135 1.62 14.25 -2.73
C ASP A 135 2.99 14.50 -3.35
N ALA A 136 3.42 15.77 -3.45
CA ALA A 136 4.75 16.12 -3.95
C ALA A 136 5.87 15.50 -3.08
N ILE A 137 5.77 15.62 -1.75
CA ILE A 137 6.74 15.01 -0.82
C ILE A 137 6.75 13.49 -0.95
N PHE A 138 5.58 12.86 -1.09
CA PHE A 138 5.46 11.43 -1.29
C PHE A 138 6.13 10.99 -2.59
N PHE A 139 5.86 11.68 -3.70
CA PHE A 139 6.48 11.36 -5.00
C PHE A 139 7.99 11.57 -4.98
N ASP A 140 8.50 12.62 -4.34
CA ASP A 140 9.94 12.84 -4.20
C ASP A 140 10.61 11.72 -3.40
N THR A 141 9.97 11.30 -2.31
CA THR A 141 10.45 10.18 -1.48
C THR A 141 10.47 8.88 -2.29
N LEU A 142 9.38 8.57 -3.00
CA LEU A 142 9.28 7.40 -3.86
C LEU A 142 10.33 7.41 -4.97
N MET A 143 10.54 8.56 -5.62
CA MET A 143 11.56 8.71 -6.66
C MET A 143 12.98 8.53 -6.13
N ASN A 144 13.26 8.96 -4.90
CA ASN A 144 14.57 8.75 -4.27
C ASN A 144 14.80 7.27 -3.95
N ILE A 145 13.80 6.57 -3.40
CA ILE A 145 13.87 5.13 -3.14
C ILE A 145 14.13 4.37 -4.45
N LEU A 146 13.40 4.69 -5.52
CA LEU A 146 13.58 4.04 -6.83
C LEU A 146 14.97 4.28 -7.43
N LYS A 147 15.53 5.48 -7.27
CA LYS A 147 16.90 5.78 -7.71
C LYS A 147 17.95 4.99 -6.92
N GLU A 148 17.76 4.87 -5.61
CA GLU A 148 18.67 4.11 -4.76
C GLU A 148 18.62 2.61 -5.09
N ASP A 149 17.41 2.06 -5.24
CA ASP A 149 17.19 0.68 -5.66
C ASP A 149 17.83 0.41 -7.03
N GLN A 150 17.60 1.27 -8.02
CA GLN A 150 18.24 1.16 -9.34
C GLN A 150 19.77 1.14 -9.24
N SER A 151 20.37 2.04 -8.46
CA SER A 151 21.83 2.08 -8.25
C SER A 151 22.33 0.79 -7.59
N SER A 152 21.61 0.28 -6.60
CA SER A 152 21.93 -0.96 -5.91
C SER A 152 21.87 -2.17 -6.87
N GLN A 153 20.83 -2.25 -7.69
CA GLN A 153 20.64 -3.32 -8.68
C GLN A 153 21.73 -3.27 -9.75
N CYS A 154 22.07 -2.07 -10.26
CA CYS A 154 23.18 -1.91 -11.20
C CYS A 154 24.51 -2.40 -10.62
N LYS A 155 24.80 -2.10 -9.35
CA LYS A 155 26.01 -2.60 -8.66
C LYS A 155 26.01 -4.13 -8.54
N VAL A 156 24.87 -4.73 -8.20
CA VAL A 156 24.74 -6.18 -8.09
C VAL A 156 24.91 -6.83 -9.48
N MET A 157 24.25 -6.29 -10.51
CA MET A 157 24.37 -6.78 -11.88
C MET A 157 25.81 -6.73 -12.37
N LEU A 158 26.53 -5.63 -12.12
CA LEU A 158 27.95 -5.53 -12.45
C LEU A 158 28.79 -6.61 -11.75
N LYS A 159 28.57 -6.82 -10.45
CA LYS A 159 29.28 -7.87 -9.69
C LYS A 159 28.97 -9.28 -10.23
N VAL A 160 27.72 -9.55 -10.59
CA VAL A 160 27.32 -10.84 -11.18
C VAL A 160 27.99 -11.02 -12.54
N THR A 161 28.01 -10.00 -13.39
CA THR A 161 28.68 -10.05 -14.70
C THR A 161 30.18 -10.33 -14.56
N VAL A 162 30.87 -9.63 -13.66
CA VAL A 162 32.30 -9.85 -13.41
C VAL A 162 32.56 -11.26 -12.89
N ARG A 163 31.73 -11.76 -11.96
CA ARG A 163 31.84 -13.15 -11.47
C ARG A 163 31.56 -14.17 -12.57
N GLY A 164 30.60 -13.90 -13.45
CA GLY A 164 30.29 -14.73 -14.61
C GLY A 164 31.46 -14.80 -15.60
N GLN A 165 32.12 -13.66 -15.87
CA GLN A 165 33.32 -13.59 -16.70
C GLN A 165 34.46 -14.39 -16.08
N LEU A 166 34.76 -14.18 -14.80
CA LEU A 166 35.81 -14.93 -14.10
C LEU A 166 35.53 -16.44 -14.08
N ALA A 167 34.28 -16.85 -13.88
CA ALA A 167 33.89 -18.25 -13.94
C ALA A 167 34.10 -18.85 -15.34
N ALA A 168 33.79 -18.09 -16.40
CA ALA A 168 34.01 -18.50 -17.78
C ALA A 168 35.51 -18.64 -18.09
N GLU A 169 36.33 -17.68 -17.67
CA GLU A 169 37.80 -17.73 -17.82
C GLU A 169 38.39 -18.97 -17.11
N ASN A 170 38.00 -19.19 -15.86
CA ASN A 170 38.44 -20.37 -15.11
C ASN A 170 38.03 -21.68 -15.81
N LEU A 171 36.83 -21.74 -16.38
CA LEU A 171 36.36 -22.91 -17.10
C LEU A 171 37.18 -23.16 -18.38
N ASP A 172 37.53 -22.10 -19.11
CA ASP A 172 38.32 -22.20 -20.34
C ASP A 172 39.78 -22.58 -20.04
N ASP A 173 40.36 -22.05 -18.96
CA ASP A 173 41.68 -22.44 -18.45
C ASP A 173 41.73 -23.94 -18.09
N VAL A 174 40.73 -24.40 -17.33
CA VAL A 174 40.58 -25.81 -16.97
C VAL A 174 40.43 -26.66 -18.23
N ARG A 175 39.62 -26.24 -19.19
CA ARG A 175 39.44 -26.92 -20.48
C ARG A 175 40.75 -27.01 -21.26
N GLN A 176 41.53 -25.95 -21.30
CA GLN A 176 42.84 -25.93 -21.97
C GLN A 176 43.85 -26.82 -21.25
N LYS A 177 43.83 -26.87 -19.91
CA LYS A 177 44.66 -27.78 -19.11
C LYS A 177 44.32 -29.24 -19.39
N TYR A 178 43.05 -29.60 -19.47
CA TYR A 178 42.62 -30.96 -19.85
C TYR A 178 43.03 -31.31 -21.29
N LYS A 179 42.91 -30.38 -22.25
CA LYS A 179 43.40 -30.59 -23.62
C LYS A 179 44.91 -30.87 -23.65
N ARG A 180 45.71 -30.10 -22.89
CA ARG A 180 47.16 -30.33 -22.75
C ARG A 180 47.47 -31.68 -22.13
N MET A 181 46.82 -32.00 -21.01
CA MET A 181 47.00 -33.28 -20.31
C MET A 181 46.67 -34.46 -21.21
N SER A 182 45.54 -34.41 -21.93
CA SER A 182 45.11 -35.46 -22.86
C SER A 182 46.16 -35.71 -23.95
N ARG A 183 46.76 -34.66 -24.52
CA ARG A 183 47.85 -34.80 -25.51
C ARG A 183 49.09 -35.48 -24.92
N ILE A 184 49.49 -35.10 -23.70
CA ILE A 184 50.64 -35.70 -23.01
C ILE A 184 50.38 -37.18 -22.73
N VAL A 185 49.21 -37.52 -22.18
CA VAL A 185 48.82 -38.91 -21.90
C VAL A 185 48.82 -39.74 -23.18
N TRP A 186 48.26 -39.21 -24.26
CA TRP A 186 48.24 -39.89 -25.55
C TRP A 186 49.66 -40.14 -26.10
N CYS A 187 50.54 -39.13 -26.04
CA CYS A 187 51.94 -39.28 -26.45
C CYS A 187 52.66 -40.34 -25.61
N ASN A 188 52.51 -40.30 -24.29
CA ASN A 188 53.08 -41.30 -23.38
C ASN A 188 52.55 -42.70 -23.65
N MET A 189 51.26 -42.84 -23.98
CA MET A 189 50.66 -44.13 -24.31
C MET A 189 51.25 -44.69 -25.60
N LYS A 190 51.44 -43.84 -26.62
CA LYS A 190 52.08 -44.22 -27.88
C LYS A 190 53.55 -44.60 -27.70
N ILE A 191 54.30 -43.89 -26.87
CA ILE A 191 55.69 -44.23 -26.54
C ILE A 191 55.77 -45.58 -25.81
N ARG A 192 54.89 -45.82 -24.84
CA ARG A 192 54.82 -47.11 -24.13
C ARG A 192 54.49 -48.27 -25.07
N GLU A 193 53.53 -48.06 -25.97
CA GLU A 193 53.17 -49.07 -26.98
C GLU A 193 54.37 -49.42 -27.88
N GLN A 194 55.11 -48.42 -28.35
CA GLN A 194 56.34 -48.62 -29.12
C GLN A 194 57.40 -49.37 -28.30
N MET A 195 57.64 -48.96 -27.07
CA MET A 195 58.64 -49.59 -26.19
C MET A 195 58.28 -51.04 -25.86
N LEU A 196 56.99 -51.33 -25.60
CA LEU A 196 56.49 -52.69 -25.40
C LEU A 196 56.66 -53.53 -26.67
N SER A 197 56.42 -52.97 -27.86
CA SER A 197 56.67 -53.67 -29.12
C SER A 197 58.16 -54.05 -29.27
N THR A 198 59.08 -53.14 -28.94
CA THR A 198 60.53 -53.41 -28.99
C THR A 198 60.95 -54.46 -27.97
N VAL A 199 60.44 -54.39 -26.74
CA VAL A 199 60.73 -55.40 -25.71
C VAL A 199 60.16 -56.75 -26.13
N ASN A 200 58.95 -56.79 -26.69
CA ASN A 200 58.36 -58.03 -27.20
C ASN A 200 59.17 -58.64 -28.36
N SER A 201 59.73 -57.83 -29.25
CA SER A 201 60.63 -58.36 -30.30
C SER A 201 61.92 -58.90 -29.69
N GLN A 202 62.54 -58.18 -28.74
CA GLN A 202 63.75 -58.66 -28.04
C GLN A 202 63.50 -59.95 -27.26
N VAL A 203 62.36 -60.08 -26.57
CA VAL A 203 61.98 -61.30 -25.86
C VAL A 203 61.76 -62.44 -26.83
N LYS A 204 61.13 -62.19 -28.00
CA LYS A 204 61.03 -63.21 -29.05
C LYS A 204 62.40 -63.64 -29.56
N ASP A 205 63.30 -62.70 -29.82
CA ASP A 205 64.66 -63.00 -30.27
C ASP A 205 65.42 -63.83 -29.23
N LEU A 206 65.40 -63.41 -27.96
CA LEU A 206 65.98 -64.15 -26.83
C LEU A 206 65.33 -65.51 -26.64
N TRP A 207 64.02 -65.63 -26.84
CA TRP A 207 63.32 -66.91 -26.77
C TRP A 207 63.76 -67.85 -27.89
N THR A 208 63.90 -67.34 -29.13
CA THR A 208 64.43 -68.14 -30.24
C THR A 208 65.90 -68.54 -30.04
N TYR A 209 66.69 -67.65 -29.43
CA TYR A 209 68.08 -67.92 -29.05
C TYR A 209 68.18 -68.93 -27.90
N ALA A 210 67.33 -68.82 -26.89
CA ALA A 210 67.25 -69.80 -25.80
C ALA A 210 66.80 -71.16 -26.35
N GLN A 211 65.80 -71.20 -27.23
CA GLN A 211 65.41 -72.44 -27.91
C GLN A 211 66.54 -73.04 -28.76
N SER A 212 67.42 -72.23 -29.35
CA SER A 212 68.59 -72.74 -30.09
C SER A 212 69.75 -73.18 -29.17
N LEU A 213 69.85 -72.61 -27.97
CA LEU A 213 70.82 -72.97 -26.92
C LEU A 213 70.39 -74.15 -26.07
N VAL A 214 69.09 -74.46 -26.00
CA VAL A 214 68.59 -75.71 -25.41
C VAL A 214 68.93 -76.85 -26.38
N ARG A 215 70.23 -77.14 -26.45
CA ARG A 215 70.71 -78.51 -26.51
C ARG A 215 70.63 -79.03 -25.08
N VAL A 216 69.90 -80.13 -24.95
CA VAL A 216 69.81 -80.95 -23.74
C VAL A 216 71.24 -81.36 -23.37
N GLU A 217 71.89 -80.63 -22.47
CA GLU A 217 73.14 -81.05 -21.86
C GLU A 217 73.25 -80.47 -20.44
N SER A 218 73.46 -81.41 -19.54
CA SER A 218 73.50 -81.39 -18.09
C SER A 218 74.62 -80.55 -17.47
N ASP A 219 74.39 -80.18 -16.20
CA ASP A 219 75.35 -80.02 -15.09
C ASP A 219 76.73 -79.38 -15.37
N HIS A 220 76.98 -78.21 -14.75
CA HIS A 220 78.11 -78.03 -13.82
C HIS A 220 78.16 -76.65 -13.15
N ILE A 221 78.06 -76.68 -11.81
CA ILE A 221 78.98 -76.11 -10.80
C ILE A 221 79.82 -74.90 -11.22
N PHE A 222 79.63 -73.74 -10.55
CA PHE A 222 80.63 -72.68 -10.49
C PHE A 222 81.09 -72.39 -9.05
N MET A 223 82.41 -72.45 -8.87
CA MET A 223 83.16 -72.25 -7.65
C MET A 223 83.24 -70.78 -7.21
N LYS A 224 83.32 -70.58 -5.90
CA LYS A 224 83.69 -69.31 -5.22
C LYS A 224 85.20 -69.07 -5.30
N ARG A 225 85.60 -67.79 -5.38
CA ARG A 225 86.98 -67.32 -5.14
C ARG A 225 87.02 -66.24 -4.05
N ASP A 226 88.05 -66.39 -3.23
CA ASP A 226 88.59 -65.70 -2.06
C ASP A 226 88.42 -64.17 -1.89
N THR A 227 88.16 -63.74 -0.64
CA THR A 227 88.36 -62.36 -0.14
C THR A 227 88.55 -62.33 1.39
N ASP A 228 89.57 -63.03 1.90
CA ASP A 228 89.69 -63.46 3.31
C ASP A 228 90.11 -62.44 4.37
N VAL A 229 90.15 -61.13 4.10
CA VAL A 229 90.57 -60.13 5.14
C VAL A 229 89.51 -59.06 5.42
N PHE A 230 88.68 -58.69 4.44
CA PHE A 230 87.47 -57.89 4.70
C PHE A 230 86.35 -58.71 5.35
N ASN A 231 86.37 -60.04 5.13
CA ASN A 231 85.34 -60.95 5.62
C ASN A 231 85.31 -61.03 7.14
N LYS A 232 86.43 -61.03 7.87
CA LYS A 232 86.41 -61.23 9.33
C LYS A 232 85.72 -60.11 10.12
N THR A 233 85.88 -58.86 9.70
CA THR A 233 85.24 -57.71 10.36
C THR A 233 83.76 -57.65 10.02
N LEU A 234 83.41 -57.93 8.77
CA LEU A 234 82.03 -58.07 8.31
C LEU A 234 81.34 -59.28 8.93
N GLU A 235 82.03 -60.40 9.12
CA GLU A 235 81.56 -61.62 9.78
C GLU A 235 81.28 -61.36 11.26
N ASN A 236 82.14 -60.62 11.95
CA ASN A 236 81.89 -60.23 13.35
C ASN A 236 80.69 -59.27 13.46
N GLN A 237 80.54 -58.32 12.53
CA GLN A 237 79.37 -57.45 12.49
C GLN A 237 78.10 -58.20 12.08
N LEU A 238 78.18 -59.12 11.14
CA LEU A 238 77.09 -60.00 10.71
C LEU A 238 76.67 -60.92 11.85
N ALA A 239 77.61 -61.53 12.57
CA ALA A 239 77.34 -62.37 13.73
C ALA A 239 76.67 -61.58 14.87
N TYR A 240 77.10 -60.34 15.10
CA TYR A 240 76.46 -59.45 16.08
C TYR A 240 75.03 -59.08 15.65
N LEU A 241 74.84 -58.75 14.37
CA LEU A 241 73.53 -58.38 13.82
C LEU A 241 72.58 -59.59 13.76
N GLU A 242 73.11 -60.77 13.45
CA GLU A 242 72.40 -62.04 13.46
C GLU A 242 71.94 -62.40 14.88
N ASN A 243 72.79 -62.20 15.90
CA ASN A 243 72.41 -62.36 17.32
C ASN A 243 71.31 -61.38 17.74
N ILE A 244 71.35 -60.12 17.31
CA ILE A 244 70.26 -59.17 17.59
C ILE A 244 68.98 -59.63 16.89
N CYS A 245 69.07 -60.07 15.63
CA CYS A 245 67.93 -60.53 14.87
C CYS A 245 67.34 -61.84 15.44
N THR A 246 68.14 -62.76 15.99
CA THR A 246 67.63 -63.97 16.69
C THR A 246 66.91 -63.59 17.97
N GLU A 247 67.47 -62.73 18.81
CA GLU A 247 66.80 -62.24 20.02
C GLU A 247 65.45 -61.56 19.69
N VAL A 248 65.43 -60.69 18.68
CA VAL A 248 64.20 -60.00 18.26
C VAL A 248 63.19 -60.98 17.65
N LYS A 249 63.65 -61.98 16.90
CA LYS A 249 62.81 -63.05 16.33
C LYS A 249 62.15 -63.88 17.44
N ASP A 250 62.89 -64.21 18.49
CA ASP A 250 62.41 -64.98 19.63
C ASP A 250 61.43 -64.17 20.48
N VAL A 251 61.72 -62.89 20.73
CA VAL A 251 60.82 -61.97 21.46
C VAL A 251 59.51 -61.71 20.70
N LEU A 252 59.57 -61.54 19.39
CA LEU A 252 58.39 -61.26 18.55
C LEU A 252 57.70 -62.53 18.02
N LEU A 253 58.19 -63.72 18.40
CA LEU A 253 57.67 -65.04 18.03
C LEU A 253 57.47 -65.20 16.52
N VAL A 254 58.48 -64.82 15.74
CA VAL A 254 58.42 -64.81 14.27
C VAL A 254 59.14 -66.04 13.69
N ARG A 255 58.56 -66.70 12.67
CA ARG A 255 59.10 -67.94 12.10
C ARG A 255 60.35 -67.72 11.25
N SER A 256 60.44 -66.59 10.53
CA SER A 256 61.55 -66.26 9.63
C SER A 256 62.00 -64.79 9.77
N TYR A 257 63.24 -64.49 9.38
CA TYR A 257 63.74 -63.11 9.36
C TYR A 257 63.01 -62.24 8.31
N HIS A 258 62.51 -62.86 7.23
CA HIS A 258 61.76 -62.14 6.22
C HIS A 258 60.40 -61.67 6.75
N ASP A 259 59.73 -62.51 7.54
CA ASP A 259 58.49 -62.13 8.25
C ASP A 259 58.74 -61.01 9.28
N LEU A 260 59.92 -60.98 9.90
CA LEU A 260 60.29 -59.92 10.85
C LEU A 260 60.38 -58.56 10.15
N LEU A 261 61.10 -58.51 9.03
CA LEU A 261 61.25 -57.29 8.23
C LEU A 261 59.91 -56.83 7.66
N SER A 262 59.10 -57.75 7.12
CA SER A 262 57.77 -57.42 6.61
C SER A 262 56.85 -56.85 7.70
N ARG A 263 56.90 -57.39 8.93
CA ARG A 263 56.13 -56.84 10.06
C ARG A 263 56.60 -55.46 10.48
N LEU A 264 57.91 -55.20 10.47
CA LEU A 264 58.47 -53.89 10.79
C LEU A 264 58.15 -52.85 9.71
N GLU A 265 58.21 -53.23 8.43
CA GLU A 265 57.75 -52.38 7.32
C GLU A 265 56.27 -52.06 7.44
N ASN A 266 55.41 -53.07 7.63
CA ASN A 266 53.97 -52.88 7.86
C ASN A 266 53.69 -51.98 9.07
N GLN A 267 54.44 -52.16 10.17
CA GLN A 267 54.33 -51.30 11.35
C GLN A 267 54.75 -49.85 11.06
N SER A 268 55.79 -49.65 10.25
CA SER A 268 56.24 -48.33 9.82
C SER A 268 55.20 -47.65 8.92
N GLU A 269 54.60 -48.39 7.98
CA GLU A 269 53.53 -47.90 7.10
C GLU A 269 52.27 -47.54 7.89
N HIS A 270 51.87 -48.39 8.83
CA HIS A 270 50.75 -48.12 9.73
C HIS A 270 51.01 -46.87 10.59
N ARG A 271 52.23 -46.68 11.10
CA ARG A 271 52.60 -45.48 11.84
C ARG A 271 52.48 -44.23 10.98
N VAL A 272 52.99 -44.26 9.75
CA VAL A 272 52.87 -43.13 8.80
C VAL A 272 51.41 -42.83 8.47
N ALA A 273 50.60 -43.86 8.22
CA ALA A 273 49.18 -43.71 7.93
C ALA A 273 48.40 -43.12 9.13
N LEU A 274 48.71 -43.56 10.36
CA LEU A 274 48.10 -43.04 11.58
C LEU A 274 48.49 -41.58 11.82
N LEU A 275 49.75 -41.20 11.60
CA LEU A 275 50.19 -39.81 11.70
C LEU A 275 49.50 -38.91 10.67
N ALA A 276 49.39 -39.35 9.42
CA ALA A 276 48.66 -38.61 8.39
C ALA A 276 47.16 -38.43 8.76
N ARG A 277 46.54 -39.48 9.34
CA ARG A 277 45.15 -39.41 9.80
C ARG A 277 44.99 -38.46 10.99
N LEU A 278 45.97 -38.42 11.89
CA LEU A 278 46.01 -37.49 13.02
C LEU A 278 46.10 -36.04 12.53
N ASP A 279 46.96 -35.74 11.55
CA ASP A 279 47.07 -34.41 10.94
C ASP A 279 45.76 -33.97 10.26
N ILE A 280 45.10 -34.88 9.54
CA ILE A 280 43.78 -34.62 8.93
C ILE A 280 42.74 -34.32 10.01
N ASN A 281 42.73 -35.08 11.11
CA ASN A 281 41.81 -34.85 12.21
C ASN A 281 42.05 -33.52 12.93
N ILE A 282 43.31 -33.10 13.10
CA ILE A 282 43.65 -31.78 13.67
C ILE A 282 43.11 -30.67 12.76
N LYS A 283 43.36 -30.76 11.45
CA LYS A 283 42.83 -29.79 10.47
C LYS A 283 41.29 -29.75 10.46
N ASN A 284 40.64 -30.92 10.54
CA ASN A 284 39.18 -30.99 10.62
C ASN A 284 38.64 -30.35 11.91
N ARG A 285 39.31 -30.57 13.05
CA ARG A 285 38.98 -29.93 14.33
C ARG A 285 39.08 -28.41 14.24
N GLU A 286 40.13 -27.87 13.62
CA GLU A 286 40.30 -26.43 13.42
C GLU A 286 39.19 -25.85 12.52
N VAL A 287 38.86 -26.53 11.42
CA VAL A 287 37.74 -26.13 10.55
C VAL A 287 36.41 -26.11 11.30
N LEU A 288 36.15 -27.12 12.15
CA LEU A 288 34.95 -27.17 12.98
C LEU A 288 34.93 -26.05 14.04
N LEU A 289 36.07 -25.75 14.65
CA LEU A 289 36.19 -24.63 15.60
C LEU A 289 35.92 -23.29 14.92
N ASN A 290 36.45 -23.07 13.72
CA ASN A 290 36.19 -21.86 12.93
C ASN A 290 34.72 -21.74 12.55
N LYS A 291 34.09 -22.84 12.10
CA LYS A 291 32.64 -22.87 11.82
C LYS A 291 31.81 -22.57 13.06
N LYS A 292 32.19 -23.12 14.22
CA LYS A 292 31.54 -22.83 15.51
C LYS A 292 31.66 -21.35 15.87
N HIS A 293 32.84 -20.76 15.70
CA HIS A 293 33.06 -19.34 15.99
C HIS A 293 32.23 -18.44 15.08
N GLN A 294 32.17 -18.75 13.78
CA GLN A 294 31.31 -18.03 12.83
C GLN A 294 29.83 -18.17 13.19
N ALA A 295 29.38 -19.37 13.57
CA ALA A 295 27.99 -19.59 14.00
C ALA A 295 27.64 -18.79 15.26
N LEU A 296 28.58 -18.66 16.21
CA LEU A 296 28.40 -17.84 17.41
C LEU A 296 28.29 -16.34 17.07
N GLN A 297 29.13 -15.82 16.17
CA GLN A 297 29.03 -14.44 15.71
C GLN A 297 27.68 -14.15 15.01
N VAL A 298 27.21 -15.09 14.19
CA VAL A 298 25.88 -14.99 13.56
C VAL A 298 24.77 -15.02 14.61
N LEU A 299 24.87 -15.87 15.62
CA LEU A 299 23.91 -15.95 16.73
C LEU A 299 23.85 -14.62 17.50
N GLU A 300 25.00 -14.02 17.84
CA GLU A 300 25.06 -12.71 18.50
C GLU A 300 24.43 -11.62 17.62
N GLY A 301 24.78 -11.58 16.33
CA GLY A 301 24.17 -10.65 15.38
C GLY A 301 22.65 -10.81 15.25
N LEU A 302 22.13 -12.04 15.37
CA LEU A 302 20.70 -12.29 15.40
C LEU A 302 20.05 -11.89 16.73
N LYS A 303 20.71 -12.10 17.88
CA LYS A 303 20.20 -11.63 19.19
C LYS A 303 20.00 -10.12 19.22
N TYR A 304 20.94 -9.34 18.69
CA TYR A 304 20.78 -7.88 18.57
C TYR A 304 19.60 -7.49 17.68
N LYS A 305 19.34 -8.24 16.60
CA LYS A 305 18.17 -8.03 15.74
C LYS A 305 16.85 -8.42 16.41
N ILE A 306 16.83 -9.47 17.23
CA ILE A 306 15.64 -9.90 17.97
C ILE A 306 15.26 -8.86 19.03
N ASN A 307 16.22 -8.24 19.71
CA ASN A 307 15.93 -7.15 20.65
C ASN A 307 15.24 -5.96 19.95
N GLY A 308 15.69 -5.59 18.74
CA GLY A 308 15.00 -4.56 17.95
C GLY A 308 13.61 -4.96 17.45
N ILE A 309 13.33 -6.27 17.32
CA ILE A 309 12.00 -6.78 16.96
C ILE A 309 11.08 -6.79 18.20
N GLN A 310 11.62 -7.04 19.40
CA GLN A 310 10.88 -6.99 20.66
C GLN A 310 10.27 -5.60 20.88
N ASP A 311 11.05 -4.53 20.65
CA ASP A 311 10.57 -3.14 20.76
C ASP A 311 9.44 -2.84 19.76
N VAL A 312 9.52 -3.40 18.55
CA VAL A 312 8.47 -3.25 17.52
C VAL A 312 7.22 -4.04 17.90
N VAL A 313 7.35 -5.20 18.52
CA VAL A 313 6.22 -6.00 19.02
C VAL A 313 5.50 -5.27 20.15
N GLU A 314 6.23 -4.66 21.09
CA GLU A 314 5.64 -3.84 22.15
C GLU A 314 4.90 -2.61 21.60
N GLN A 315 5.46 -1.95 20.58
CA GLN A 315 4.76 -0.86 19.88
C GLN A 315 3.47 -1.33 19.21
N ILE A 316 3.47 -2.52 18.60
CA ILE A 316 2.27 -3.11 17.98
C ILE A 316 1.20 -3.44 19.05
N GLU A 317 1.61 -3.88 20.25
CA GLU A 317 0.66 -4.14 21.34
C GLU A 317 0.04 -2.85 21.88
N ILE A 318 0.81 -1.77 21.99
CA ILE A 318 0.31 -0.45 22.39
C ILE A 318 -0.70 0.08 21.35
N GLU A 319 -0.39 -0.02 20.06
CA GLU A 319 -1.31 0.39 18.99
C GLU A 319 -2.59 -0.47 18.95
N LYS A 320 -2.49 -1.77 19.22
CA LYS A 320 -3.68 -2.65 19.34
C LYS A 320 -4.58 -2.26 20.52
N LYS A 321 -4.02 -1.82 21.64
CA LYS A 321 -4.82 -1.31 22.76
C LYS A 321 -5.56 -0.03 22.36
N ARG A 322 -4.88 0.92 21.72
CA ARG A 322 -5.49 2.16 21.19
C ARG A 322 -6.63 1.88 20.20
N GLU A 323 -6.46 0.87 19.34
CA GLU A 323 -7.50 0.48 18.39
C GLU A 323 -8.74 -0.08 19.09
N LYS A 324 -8.57 -0.86 20.17
CA LYS A 324 -9.70 -1.35 20.99
C LYS A 324 -10.44 -0.21 21.66
N ASP A 325 -9.73 0.71 22.30
CA ASP A 325 -10.33 1.88 22.97
C ASP A 325 -11.11 2.75 21.98
N LEU A 326 -10.60 2.90 20.75
CA LEU A 326 -11.31 3.63 19.69
C LEU A 326 -12.57 2.89 19.23
N LYS A 327 -12.53 1.56 19.10
CA LYS A 327 -13.71 0.77 18.76
C LYS A 327 -14.78 0.86 19.84
N GLU A 328 -14.40 0.81 21.11
CA GLU A 328 -15.31 1.01 22.24
C GLU A 328 -15.93 2.41 22.25
N LYS A 329 -15.14 3.45 21.94
CA LYS A 329 -15.68 4.81 21.76
C LYS A 329 -16.66 4.89 20.59
N ILE A 330 -16.38 4.22 19.48
CA ILE A 330 -17.29 4.17 18.33
C ILE A 330 -18.59 3.46 18.68
N THR A 331 -18.55 2.34 19.42
CA THR A 331 -19.77 1.64 19.87
C THR A 331 -20.57 2.51 20.84
N ALA A 332 -19.93 3.14 21.81
CA ALA A 332 -20.60 4.06 22.74
C ALA A 332 -21.25 5.26 22.01
N HIS A 333 -20.56 5.86 21.02
CA HIS A 333 -21.14 6.92 20.19
C HIS A 333 -22.27 6.41 19.31
N GLY A 334 -22.17 5.17 18.81
CA GLY A 334 -23.22 4.51 18.05
C GLY A 334 -24.49 4.32 18.88
N GLU A 335 -24.34 3.83 20.11
CA GLU A 335 -25.44 3.68 21.08
C GLU A 335 -26.08 5.03 21.42
N LEU A 336 -25.28 6.06 21.69
CA LEU A 336 -25.78 7.41 21.93
C LEU A 336 -26.59 7.93 20.73
N LEU A 337 -26.11 7.75 19.50
CA LEU A 337 -26.82 8.15 18.30
C LEU A 337 -28.13 7.37 18.11
N THR A 338 -28.17 6.09 18.48
CA THR A 338 -29.44 5.33 18.47
C THR A 338 -30.43 5.85 19.51
N ASN A 339 -29.96 6.20 20.71
CA ASN A 339 -30.80 6.78 21.76
C ASN A 339 -31.35 8.15 21.34
N ILE A 340 -30.52 9.02 20.76
CA ILE A 340 -30.95 10.31 20.21
C ILE A 340 -31.99 10.12 19.11
N ARG A 341 -31.78 9.16 18.21
CA ARG A 341 -32.74 8.85 17.14
C ARG A 341 -34.08 8.38 17.71
N ALA A 342 -34.06 7.46 18.67
CA ALA A 342 -35.27 6.96 19.32
C ALA A 342 -36.02 8.07 20.06
N ALA A 343 -35.31 8.94 20.79
CA ALA A 343 -35.91 10.09 21.47
C ALA A 343 -36.57 11.07 20.49
N LEU A 344 -35.91 11.39 19.38
CA LEU A 344 -36.48 12.25 18.34
C LEU A 344 -37.69 11.59 17.67
N GLN A 345 -37.66 10.28 17.42
CA GLN A 345 -38.81 9.57 16.87
C GLN A 345 -40.00 9.61 17.84
N ASN A 346 -39.75 9.41 19.14
CA ASN A 346 -40.77 9.55 20.18
C ASN A 346 -41.36 10.97 20.23
N MET A 347 -40.52 12.01 20.14
CA MET A 347 -41.00 13.40 20.07
C MET A 347 -41.85 13.65 18.82
N ASN A 348 -41.46 13.12 17.65
CA ASN A 348 -42.24 13.27 16.43
C ASN A 348 -43.60 12.54 16.53
N MET A 349 -43.65 11.38 17.18
CA MET A 349 -44.89 10.65 17.46
C MET A 349 -45.82 11.44 18.39
N MET A 350 -45.29 12.04 19.46
CA MET A 350 -46.09 12.91 20.34
C MET A 350 -46.64 14.15 19.61
N LEU A 351 -45.92 14.63 18.58
CA LEU A 351 -46.30 15.78 17.76
C LEU A 351 -47.21 15.42 16.56
N LEU A 352 -47.69 14.17 16.45
CA LEU A 352 -48.65 13.77 15.41
C LEU A 352 -49.98 14.53 15.50
N CYS A 353 -50.42 14.91 16.70
CA CYS A 353 -51.69 15.61 16.91
C CYS A 353 -51.68 17.09 16.47
N VAL A 354 -50.53 17.64 16.05
CA VAL A 354 -50.39 19.05 15.62
C VAL A 354 -50.85 19.20 14.16
N LYS A 355 -52.16 19.39 13.95
CA LYS A 355 -52.75 19.64 12.62
C LYS A 355 -52.31 21.00 12.05
N HIS A 356 -51.96 21.04 10.77
CA HIS A 356 -51.69 22.28 10.04
C HIS A 356 -53.01 23.04 9.78
N SER A 357 -53.40 23.91 10.70
CA SER A 357 -54.51 24.85 10.47
C SER A 357 -54.08 25.94 9.46
N ILE A 358 -54.23 25.66 8.16
CA ILE A 358 -54.25 26.70 7.13
C ILE A 358 -55.72 27.03 6.84
N LYS A 359 -56.34 27.86 7.68
CA LYS A 359 -57.58 28.58 7.32
C LYS A 359 -57.36 30.08 7.47
N GLY A 360 -56.96 30.69 6.37
CA GLY A 360 -56.99 32.14 6.19
C GLY A 360 -58.43 32.64 6.20
N VAL A 361 -58.70 33.62 7.06
CA VAL A 361 -59.93 34.39 7.12
C VAL A 361 -60.12 35.16 5.82
N VAL A 362 -61.08 34.76 4.98
CA VAL A 362 -61.54 35.54 3.82
C VAL A 362 -62.96 36.03 4.10
N LYS A 363 -63.09 37.34 4.34
CA LYS A 363 -64.37 38.06 4.39
C LYS A 363 -64.91 38.22 2.96
N LYS A 364 -66.13 37.73 2.71
CA LYS A 364 -66.94 38.08 1.52
C LYS A 364 -67.51 39.50 1.63
N PRO A 365 -67.93 40.09 0.50
CA PRO A 365 -69.25 40.69 0.46
C PRO A 365 -70.14 40.11 -0.66
N VAL A 366 -71.44 40.39 -0.51
CA VAL A 366 -72.62 39.78 -1.13
C VAL A 366 -73.09 40.57 -2.35
N LYS A 367 -73.56 39.84 -3.39
CA LYS A 367 -74.64 40.09 -4.41
C LYS A 367 -74.37 39.13 -5.59
N ASP A 368 -75.29 38.45 -6.25
CA ASP A 368 -76.73 38.61 -6.45
C ASP A 368 -77.36 37.23 -6.78
N GLY A 369 -78.69 37.15 -6.78
CA GLY A 369 -79.44 35.90 -6.64
C GLY A 369 -79.68 35.00 -7.88
N ASN A 370 -80.38 33.91 -7.56
CA ASN A 370 -81.24 33.01 -8.34
C ASN A 370 -80.73 31.64 -8.87
N LYS A 371 -81.34 30.61 -8.24
CA LYS A 371 -81.87 29.31 -8.73
C LYS A 371 -80.93 28.08 -8.84
N LYS A 372 -81.13 27.17 -7.84
CA LYS A 372 -81.25 25.68 -7.83
C LYS A 372 -80.63 24.90 -9.00
N GLU A 373 -79.99 23.75 -8.88
CA GLU A 373 -79.69 22.68 -7.89
C GLU A 373 -78.64 21.81 -8.66
N LEU A 374 -77.67 21.07 -8.11
CA LEU A 374 -77.75 19.89 -7.25
C LEU A 374 -76.32 19.27 -7.17
N ILE A 375 -76.09 18.45 -6.15
CA ILE A 375 -75.03 17.40 -5.99
C ILE A 375 -73.68 17.87 -5.42
N ILE A 376 -73.31 17.30 -4.26
CA ILE A 376 -72.00 16.81 -3.79
C ILE A 376 -72.21 16.45 -2.30
N THR A 377 -72.61 15.21 -2.01
CA THR A 377 -71.75 14.15 -1.45
C THR A 377 -70.96 14.60 -0.21
N ASN A 378 -71.44 14.14 0.94
CA ASN A 378 -70.62 13.73 2.08
C ASN A 378 -69.39 12.94 1.57
N ASP A 379 -68.26 13.06 2.26
CA ASP A 379 -67.01 12.25 2.16
C ASP A 379 -65.75 13.15 2.09
N LYS A 380 -65.55 14.01 3.10
CA LYS A 380 -64.28 14.76 3.23
C LYS A 380 -63.56 14.58 4.57
N GLU A 381 -64.13 13.86 5.53
CA GLU A 381 -63.45 13.65 6.82
C GLU A 381 -62.57 12.37 6.81
N ASP A 382 -62.91 11.35 6.03
CA ASP A 382 -62.16 10.07 6.04
C ASP A 382 -60.86 10.06 5.23
N ILE A 383 -60.65 11.04 4.35
CA ILE A 383 -59.46 11.11 3.49
C ILE A 383 -58.26 11.75 4.23
N GLU A 384 -58.51 12.67 5.18
CA GLU A 384 -57.44 13.30 5.96
C GLU A 384 -56.88 12.41 7.08
N GLU A 385 -57.67 11.49 7.64
CA GLU A 385 -57.18 10.54 8.64
C GLU A 385 -56.26 9.46 8.03
N ARG A 386 -56.53 9.03 6.79
CA ARG A 386 -55.62 8.10 6.10
C ARG A 386 -54.26 8.72 5.80
N ASP A 387 -54.21 10.02 5.50
CA ASP A 387 -52.95 10.69 5.15
C ASP A 387 -52.04 10.86 6.39
N ALA A 388 -52.62 11.09 7.57
CA ALA A 388 -51.91 11.14 8.85
C ALA A 388 -51.33 9.78 9.26
N LEU A 389 -51.99 8.67 8.92
CA LEU A 389 -51.50 7.32 9.17
C LEU A 389 -50.33 6.93 8.23
N THR A 390 -50.30 7.42 7.00
CA THR A 390 -49.17 7.19 6.07
C THR A 390 -47.88 7.93 6.45
N GLU A 391 -47.92 8.96 7.29
CA GLU A 391 -46.70 9.57 7.86
C GLU A 391 -46.01 8.69 8.92
N ILE A 392 -46.73 7.73 9.51
CA ILE A 392 -46.19 6.83 10.56
C ILE A 392 -45.26 5.78 9.96
N GLU A 393 -45.46 5.39 8.70
CA GLU A 393 -44.76 4.24 8.10
C GLU A 393 -43.40 4.61 7.45
N ARG A 394 -43.13 5.90 7.23
CA ARG A 394 -41.80 6.35 6.78
C ARG A 394 -40.93 6.64 7.99
N MET A 395 -40.23 5.62 8.47
CA MET A 395 -39.07 5.81 9.36
C MET A 395 -38.04 6.68 8.64
N ASP A 396 -38.06 7.99 8.90
CA ASP A 396 -37.02 8.91 8.44
C ASP A 396 -35.68 8.42 8.97
N THR A 397 -34.80 8.02 8.06
CA THR A 397 -33.48 7.43 8.38
C THR A 397 -32.46 8.49 8.77
N ASP A 398 -32.72 9.76 8.43
CA ASP A 398 -31.84 10.89 8.69
C ASP A 398 -32.29 11.69 9.93
N VAL A 399 -31.39 11.82 10.90
CA VAL A 399 -31.61 12.53 12.16
C VAL A 399 -31.84 14.02 11.90
N LEU A 400 -31.19 14.60 10.88
CA LEU A 400 -31.32 16.02 10.57
C LEU A 400 -32.69 16.38 9.99
N THR A 401 -33.26 15.50 9.16
CA THR A 401 -34.61 15.71 8.62
C THR A 401 -35.65 15.58 9.72
N LEU A 402 -35.45 14.63 10.64
CA LEU A 402 -36.32 14.44 11.81
C LEU A 402 -36.31 15.65 12.75
N ILE A 403 -35.13 16.20 13.06
CA ILE A 403 -35.00 17.45 13.83
C ILE A 403 -35.71 18.59 13.12
N SER A 404 -35.52 18.77 11.81
CA SER A 404 -36.17 19.87 11.06
C SER A 404 -37.70 19.79 11.09
N ARG A 405 -38.27 18.57 11.03
CA ARG A 405 -39.71 18.32 11.13
C ARG A 405 -40.24 18.61 12.52
N ILE A 406 -39.55 18.13 13.56
CA ILE A 406 -39.90 18.39 14.97
C ILE A 406 -39.83 19.88 15.27
N SER A 407 -38.74 20.58 14.90
CA SER A 407 -38.61 22.02 15.11
C SER A 407 -39.73 22.81 14.43
N ARG A 408 -40.17 22.40 13.24
CA ARG A 408 -41.30 23.05 12.56
C ARG A 408 -42.62 22.82 13.29
N LYS A 409 -42.90 21.61 13.76
CA LYS A 409 -44.11 21.29 14.53
C LYS A 409 -44.13 21.96 15.91
N ILE A 410 -42.99 22.01 16.60
CA ILE A 410 -42.82 22.75 17.86
C ILE A 410 -43.02 24.25 17.65
N ASN A 411 -42.46 24.84 16.59
CA ASN A 411 -42.69 26.26 16.27
C ASN A 411 -44.17 26.57 15.99
N ILE A 412 -44.92 25.64 15.41
CA ILE A 412 -46.38 25.81 15.22
C ILE A 412 -47.09 25.78 16.58
N LEU A 413 -46.77 24.82 17.45
CA LEU A 413 -47.31 24.79 18.82
C LEU A 413 -46.97 26.07 19.59
N PHE A 414 -45.72 26.51 19.53
CA PHE A 414 -45.22 27.70 20.19
C PHE A 414 -45.95 28.98 19.72
N ASN A 415 -46.30 29.06 18.42
CA ASN A 415 -47.08 30.19 17.90
C ASN A 415 -48.58 30.12 18.22
N ILE A 416 -49.12 28.93 18.55
CA ILE A 416 -50.53 28.73 18.93
C ILE A 416 -50.70 28.96 20.44
N SER A 417 -49.75 28.54 21.25
CA SER A 417 -49.71 28.82 22.67
C SER A 417 -49.06 30.19 22.89
N ASN A 418 -49.87 31.24 23.07
CA ASN A 418 -49.38 32.50 23.63
C ASN A 418 -48.94 32.26 25.10
N PHE A 419 -47.83 31.56 25.32
CA PHE A 419 -47.18 31.47 26.62
C PHE A 419 -46.43 32.78 26.84
N GLU A 420 -46.90 33.60 27.77
CA GLU A 420 -46.05 34.63 28.38
C GLU A 420 -44.90 33.92 29.08
N LEU A 421 -43.68 34.14 28.59
CA LEU A 421 -42.50 33.36 28.92
C LEU A 421 -41.70 33.92 30.11
N GLU A 422 -42.15 35.02 30.72
CA GLU A 422 -41.37 35.71 31.76
C GLU A 422 -41.21 34.85 33.04
N GLU A 423 -42.24 34.15 33.51
CA GLU A 423 -42.14 33.33 34.73
C GLU A 423 -41.39 32.00 34.53
N LYS A 424 -41.31 31.48 33.30
CA LYS A 424 -40.65 30.19 32.99
C LYS A 424 -39.24 30.33 32.45
N GLU A 425 -38.81 31.55 32.13
CA GLU A 425 -37.43 31.80 31.69
C GLU A 425 -36.44 31.61 32.85
N ASP A 426 -36.81 32.03 34.06
CA ASP A 426 -35.98 31.86 35.24
C ASP A 426 -35.92 30.40 35.70
N GLU A 427 -37.04 29.66 35.67
CA GLU A 427 -37.05 28.20 35.89
C GLU A 427 -36.22 27.45 34.83
N ALA A 428 -36.30 27.87 33.56
CA ALA A 428 -35.51 27.28 32.48
C ALA A 428 -34.01 27.63 32.61
N ARG A 429 -33.67 28.84 33.08
CA ARG A 429 -32.29 29.22 33.41
C ARG A 429 -31.77 28.41 34.58
N ASP A 430 -32.56 28.20 35.62
CA ASP A 430 -32.17 27.37 36.78
C ASP A 430 -31.98 25.90 36.39
N LEU A 431 -32.86 25.35 35.55
CA LEU A 431 -32.68 24.00 34.99
C LEU A 431 -31.44 23.90 34.09
N TYR A 432 -31.16 24.92 33.27
CA TYR A 432 -29.96 24.97 32.44
C TYR A 432 -28.69 25.11 33.30
N HIS A 433 -28.71 25.96 34.32
CA HIS A 433 -27.60 26.10 35.27
C HIS A 433 -27.37 24.82 36.06
N THR A 434 -28.44 24.13 36.47
CA THR A 434 -28.36 22.81 37.13
C THR A 434 -27.80 21.75 36.19
N TYR A 435 -28.24 21.73 34.93
CA TYR A 435 -27.70 20.83 33.91
C TYR A 435 -26.21 21.10 33.63
N VAL A 436 -25.82 22.37 33.48
CA VAL A 436 -24.42 22.76 33.26
C VAL A 436 -23.57 22.45 34.50
N SER A 437 -24.10 22.64 35.70
CA SER A 437 -23.42 22.29 36.94
C SER A 437 -23.23 20.78 37.06
N ASN A 438 -24.25 19.98 36.73
CA ASN A 438 -24.17 18.52 36.73
C ASN A 438 -23.24 17.99 35.63
N TYR A 439 -23.29 18.57 34.43
CA TYR A 439 -22.37 18.22 33.35
C TYR A 439 -20.91 18.55 33.70
N ASN A 440 -20.66 19.71 34.32
CA ASN A 440 -19.32 20.09 34.76
C ASN A 440 -18.88 19.26 35.97
N SER A 441 -19.77 18.90 36.90
CA SER A 441 -19.43 18.01 38.01
C SER A 441 -19.14 16.60 37.52
N ASP A 442 -19.87 16.08 36.54
CA ASP A 442 -19.62 14.77 35.94
C ASP A 442 -18.35 14.78 35.08
N LEU A 443 -17.97 15.93 34.49
CA LEU A 443 -16.69 16.08 33.80
C LEU A 443 -15.49 16.14 34.77
N ILE A 444 -15.70 16.65 35.99
CA ILE A 444 -14.65 16.81 37.02
C ILE A 444 -14.56 15.59 37.95
N PHE A 445 -15.67 14.91 38.22
CA PHE A 445 -15.79 13.83 39.23
C PHE A 445 -16.39 12.52 38.69
N GLY A 446 -16.77 12.43 37.41
CA GLY A 446 -17.51 11.30 36.84
C GLY A 446 -16.71 10.05 36.49
N THR A 447 -15.41 10.02 36.78
CA THR A 447 -14.65 8.77 36.89
C THR A 447 -14.27 8.60 38.35
N GLY A 448 -14.82 7.57 39.00
CA GLY A 448 -14.63 7.25 40.41
C GLY A 448 -13.21 6.81 40.79
N GLU A 449 -12.22 7.62 40.46
CA GLU A 449 -10.91 7.63 41.08
C GLU A 449 -10.77 9.01 41.73
N GLU A 450 -10.74 9.05 43.06
CA GLU A 450 -10.34 10.24 43.79
C GLU A 450 -8.91 10.60 43.34
N GLU A 451 -8.75 11.59 42.47
CA GLU A 451 -7.47 12.27 42.32
C GLU A 451 -7.26 13.10 43.59
N PRO A 452 -6.29 12.76 44.47
CA PRO A 452 -5.94 13.65 45.55
C PRO A 452 -5.47 14.96 44.91
N ILE A 453 -6.09 16.08 45.30
CA ILE A 453 -5.67 17.43 44.96
C ILE A 453 -4.27 17.62 45.55
N GLY A 454 -3.27 17.19 44.79
CA GLY A 454 -1.86 17.43 45.02
C GLY A 454 -1.53 18.75 44.36
N LEU A 455 -1.32 19.77 45.17
CA LEU A 455 -0.67 21.02 44.78
C LEU A 455 0.62 20.66 44.01
N LEU A 456 0.64 20.88 42.70
CA LEU A 456 1.85 20.72 41.88
C LEU A 456 2.83 21.83 42.27
N VAL A 457 3.64 21.57 43.29
CA VAL A 457 4.93 22.22 43.46
C VAL A 457 5.84 21.56 42.44
N GLU A 458 6.33 22.34 41.48
CA GLU A 458 7.38 21.92 40.56
C GLU A 458 8.54 21.35 41.39
N HIS A 459 8.73 20.04 41.36
CA HIS A 459 9.97 19.42 41.77
C HIS A 459 10.68 19.03 40.48
N GLU A 460 11.87 19.62 40.32
CA GLU A 460 12.87 19.29 39.31
C GLU A 460 12.91 17.78 39.08
N MET A 461 12.94 17.37 37.81
CA MET A 461 13.05 15.97 37.42
C MET A 461 14.23 15.33 38.16
N VAL A 462 13.92 14.46 39.13
CA VAL A 462 14.93 13.68 39.83
C VAL A 462 15.50 12.67 38.84
N ASP A 463 16.77 12.86 38.52
CA ASP A 463 17.58 11.98 37.70
C ASP A 463 17.47 10.53 38.21
N VAL A 464 16.96 9.65 37.35
CA VAL A 464 16.71 8.21 37.63
C VAL A 464 18.00 7.45 37.93
N THR A 465 19.17 8.06 37.68
CA THR A 465 20.47 7.48 38.02
C THR A 465 20.86 7.67 39.49
N ILE A 466 20.15 8.51 40.25
CA ILE A 466 20.44 8.74 41.67
C ILE A 466 19.59 7.77 42.52
N PRO A 467 20.22 6.87 43.32
CA PRO A 467 19.50 5.91 44.15
C PRO A 467 18.53 6.62 45.09
N THR A 468 17.27 6.20 45.11
CA THR A 468 16.29 6.79 46.00
C THR A 468 16.62 6.45 47.46
N ARG A 469 16.07 7.22 48.41
CA ARG A 469 16.25 6.95 49.84
C ARG A 469 15.84 5.52 50.23
N ALA A 470 14.89 4.93 49.51
CA ALA A 470 14.49 3.54 49.69
C ALA A 470 15.60 2.57 49.27
N ASP A 471 16.23 2.81 48.12
CA ASP A 471 17.36 2.02 47.61
C ASP A 471 18.57 2.13 48.54
N ILE A 472 18.88 3.33 49.03
CA ILE A 472 19.95 3.55 50.01
C ILE A 472 19.66 2.79 51.30
N LYS A 473 18.43 2.85 51.81
CA LYS A 473 18.04 2.08 53.02
C LYS A 473 18.12 0.57 52.78
N TYR A 474 17.74 0.10 51.60
CA TYR A 474 17.81 -1.31 51.24
C TYR A 474 19.27 -1.78 51.18
N HIS A 475 20.15 -1.01 50.55
CA HIS A 475 21.59 -1.31 50.51
C HIS A 475 22.25 -1.23 51.89
N SER A 476 21.92 -0.23 52.71
CA SER A 476 22.42 -0.16 54.09
C SER A 476 21.96 -1.36 54.92
N ARG A 477 20.73 -1.85 54.72
CA ARG A 477 20.20 -3.03 55.40
C ARG A 477 20.92 -4.31 54.95
N GLN A 478 21.18 -4.46 53.64
CA GLN A 478 21.98 -5.59 53.12
C GLN A 478 23.42 -5.60 53.66
N ILE A 479 24.04 -4.42 53.78
CA ILE A 479 25.40 -4.30 54.34
C ILE A 479 25.40 -4.69 55.83
N LEU A 480 24.42 -4.22 56.62
CA LEU A 480 24.28 -4.62 58.02
C LEU A 480 24.02 -6.12 58.19
N GLU A 481 23.17 -6.71 57.35
CA GLU A 481 22.90 -8.15 57.36
C GLU A 481 24.12 -8.98 56.94
N ALA A 482 24.97 -8.46 56.05
CA ALA A 482 26.23 -9.11 55.67
C ALA A 482 27.27 -9.05 56.80
N HIS A 483 27.30 -7.96 57.57
CA HIS A 483 28.19 -7.82 58.73
C HIS A 483 27.71 -8.61 59.97
N LEU A 484 26.40 -8.79 60.16
CA LEU A 484 25.83 -9.62 61.22
C LEU A 484 25.96 -11.13 60.98
N LYS A 485 26.34 -11.56 59.77
CA LYS A 485 26.59 -12.98 59.43
C LYS A 485 28.05 -13.41 59.62
N LEU A 486 28.92 -12.51 60.06
CA LEU A 486 30.36 -12.76 60.26
C LEU A 486 30.79 -12.82 61.74
N GLU A 487 29.84 -12.78 62.67
CA GLU A 487 29.96 -13.29 64.06
C GLU A 487 29.14 -14.58 64.18
#